data_AF-A0A167Z4J3-F1
#
_entry.id   AF-A0A167Z4J3-F1
#
_cell.length_a   1.000
_cell.length_b   1.000
_cell.length_c   1.000
_cell.angle_alpha   90.00
_cell.angle_beta   90.00
_cell.angle_gamma   90.00
#
_symmetry.space_group_name_H-M   'P 1'
#
loop_
_entity.id
_entity.type
_entity.pdbx_description
1 polymer ?
#
loop_
_entity_poly.entity_id
_entity_poly.type
_entity_poly.pdbx_seq_one_letter_code
_entity_poly.pdbx_strand_id
1 'polypeptide(L)'
;MDPLNPMASTLDPAIAQIYQQANSIREKLRESVPAPDSEEGRQRDRARRQRRTRELAAEVVATPARLRLLVSQGKMSEAKQQWAMPRRLLVAWQDKGIGGPDVQEVIDEGDAVFEPEATATPG
;
A
#
# COMPACT_ATOMS: atom_id res chain seq x y z
N MET A 1 -15.03 11.81 -62.23
CA MET A 1 -15.59 10.58 -61.64
C MET A 1 -14.42 9.82 -61.06
N ASP A 2 -14.00 10.14 -59.84
CA ASP A 2 -12.91 9.43 -59.17
C ASP A 2 -13.46 8.21 -58.41
N PRO A 3 -12.90 7.01 -58.60
CA PRO A 3 -13.37 5.80 -57.95
C PRO A 3 -12.85 5.79 -56.51
N LEU A 4 -13.75 5.88 -55.54
CA LEU A 4 -13.37 5.71 -54.14
C LEU A 4 -12.88 4.27 -53.89
N ASN A 5 -11.68 4.21 -53.33
CA ASN A 5 -10.84 3.08 -52.97
C ASN A 5 -11.57 1.87 -52.34
N PRO A 6 -11.36 0.62 -52.83
CA PRO A 6 -11.95 -0.59 -52.25
C PRO A 6 -11.43 -0.95 -50.83
N MET A 7 -10.34 -0.32 -50.39
CA MET A 7 -9.74 -0.52 -49.06
C MET A 7 -10.49 0.19 -47.91
N ALA A 8 -11.40 1.12 -48.22
CA ALA A 8 -12.21 1.78 -47.19
C ALA A 8 -13.33 0.86 -46.65
N SER A 9 -13.82 -0.08 -47.48
CA SER A 9 -14.89 -1.02 -47.10
C SER A 9 -14.43 -2.18 -46.21
N THR A 10 -13.11 -2.39 -46.06
CA THR A 10 -12.54 -3.50 -45.27
C THR A 10 -12.03 -3.07 -43.90
N LEU A 11 -11.88 -1.76 -43.67
CA LEU A 11 -11.48 -1.22 -42.37
C LEU A 11 -12.61 -1.33 -41.35
N ASP A 12 -13.85 -1.02 -41.75
CA ASP A 12 -15.02 -1.08 -40.87
C ASP A 12 -15.35 -2.51 -40.35
N PRO A 13 -15.31 -3.58 -41.18
CA PRO A 13 -15.50 -4.95 -40.71
C PRO A 13 -14.40 -5.44 -39.77
N ALA A 14 -13.13 -5.08 -40.04
CA ALA A 14 -12.01 -5.46 -39.18
C ALA A 14 -12.10 -4.78 -37.80
N ILE A 15 -12.50 -3.50 -37.78
CA ILE A 15 -12.77 -2.77 -36.53
C ILE A 15 -13.93 -3.42 -35.77
N ALA A 16 -15.03 -3.77 -36.45
CA ALA A 16 -16.16 -4.46 -35.82
C ALA A 16 -15.75 -5.80 -35.20
N GLN A 17 -14.89 -6.56 -35.89
CA GLN A 17 -14.39 -7.84 -35.39
C GLN A 17 -13.49 -7.66 -34.15
N ILE A 18 -12.65 -6.62 -34.12
CA ILE A 18 -11.84 -6.27 -32.94
C ILE A 18 -12.73 -5.90 -31.75
N TYR A 19 -13.79 -5.12 -31.97
CA TYR A 19 -14.75 -4.79 -30.90
C TYR A 19 -15.46 -6.03 -30.37
N GLN A 20 -15.91 -6.94 -31.25
CA GLN A 20 -16.52 -8.20 -30.84
C GLN A 20 -15.57 -9.08 -30.03
N GLN A 21 -14.30 -9.19 -30.46
CA GLN A 21 -13.28 -9.93 -29.72
C GLN A 21 -12.99 -9.31 -28.36
N ALA A 22 -12.83 -7.98 -28.30
CA ALA A 22 -12.62 -7.26 -27.05
C ALA A 22 -13.80 -7.42 -26.08
N ASN A 23 -15.04 -7.41 -26.60
CA ASN A 23 -16.24 -7.62 -25.79
C ASN A 23 -16.34 -9.05 -25.28
N SER A 24 -16.04 -10.05 -26.12
CA SER A 24 -16.01 -11.47 -25.72
C SER A 24 -14.94 -11.75 -24.66
N ILE A 25 -13.76 -11.12 -24.77
CA ILE A 25 -12.71 -11.24 -23.75
C ILE A 25 -13.18 -10.62 -22.42
N ARG A 26 -13.78 -9.43 -22.46
CA ARG A 26 -14.33 -8.77 -21.26
C ARG A 26 -15.42 -9.59 -20.58
N GLU A 27 -16.32 -10.18 -21.37
CA GLU A 27 -17.43 -10.98 -20.88
C GLU A 27 -16.92 -12.28 -20.22
N LYS A 28 -16.01 -13.00 -20.88
CA LYS A 28 -15.33 -14.17 -20.29
C LYS A 28 -14.57 -13.83 -19.01
N LEU A 29 -13.89 -12.68 -18.96
CA LEU A 29 -13.22 -12.23 -17.75
C LEU A 29 -14.23 -11.99 -16.62
N ARG A 30 -15.36 -11.35 -16.93
CA ARG A 30 -16.40 -11.05 -15.95
C ARG A 30 -17.05 -12.32 -15.40
N GLU A 31 -17.26 -13.33 -16.23
CA GLU A 31 -17.75 -14.65 -15.81
C GLU A 31 -16.73 -15.40 -14.94
N SER A 32 -15.43 -15.23 -15.22
CA SER A 32 -14.35 -15.88 -14.46
C SER A 32 -14.01 -15.22 -13.12
N VAL A 33 -14.62 -14.07 -12.79
CA VAL A 33 -14.45 -13.41 -11.48
C VAL A 33 -15.54 -13.93 -10.54
N PRO A 34 -15.19 -14.77 -9.54
CA PRO A 34 -16.19 -15.27 -8.62
C PRO A 34 -16.86 -14.13 -7.88
N ALA A 35 -18.17 -14.26 -7.68
CA ALA A 35 -18.99 -13.26 -7.00
C ALA A 35 -18.35 -12.86 -5.66
N PRO A 36 -18.39 -11.58 -5.26
CA PRO A 36 -17.78 -11.11 -4.02
C PRO A 36 -18.29 -11.85 -2.79
N ASP A 37 -19.54 -12.32 -2.82
CA ASP A 37 -20.16 -13.08 -1.73
C ASP A 37 -19.87 -14.60 -1.77
N SER A 38 -19.20 -15.09 -2.82
CA SER A 38 -18.73 -16.48 -2.88
C SER A 38 -17.64 -16.73 -1.84
N GLU A 39 -17.46 -17.99 -1.44
CA GLU A 39 -16.40 -18.38 -0.51
C GLU A 39 -15.00 -17.99 -1.02
N GLU A 40 -14.75 -18.17 -2.32
CA GLU A 40 -13.54 -17.75 -3.02
C GLU A 40 -13.36 -16.22 -3.03
N GLY A 41 -14.44 -15.47 -3.22
CA GLY A 41 -14.47 -14.01 -3.12
C GLY A 41 -14.07 -13.54 -1.71
N ARG A 42 -14.69 -14.11 -0.67
CA ARG A 42 -14.38 -13.83 0.73
C ARG A 42 -12.94 -14.21 1.10
N GLN A 43 -12.44 -15.33 0.57
CA GLN A 43 -11.06 -15.78 0.83
C GLN A 43 -10.03 -14.85 0.19
N ARG A 44 -10.26 -14.40 -1.05
CA ARG A 44 -9.42 -13.38 -1.71
C ARG A 44 -9.42 -12.07 -0.93
N ASP A 45 -10.58 -11.63 -0.45
CA ASP A 45 -10.67 -10.40 0.36
C ASP A 45 -9.95 -10.52 1.70
N ARG A 46 -10.07 -11.66 2.39
CA ARG A 46 -9.31 -11.93 3.62
C ARG A 46 -7.81 -11.91 3.36
N ALA A 47 -7.34 -12.58 2.30
CA ALA A 47 -5.93 -12.60 1.93
C ALA A 47 -5.40 -11.20 1.59
N ARG A 48 -6.19 -10.40 0.86
CA ARG A 48 -5.85 -9.01 0.52
C ARG A 48 -5.76 -8.13 1.77
N ARG A 49 -6.70 -8.27 2.71
CA ARG A 49 -6.67 -7.55 3.99
C ARG A 49 -5.42 -7.93 4.81
N GLN A 50 -5.12 -9.22 4.93
CA GLN A 50 -3.93 -9.68 5.64
C GLN A 50 -2.63 -9.15 5.05
N ARG A 51 -2.48 -9.14 3.71
CA ARG A 51 -1.31 -8.57 3.04
C ARG A 51 -1.14 -7.09 3.37
N ARG A 52 -2.21 -6.30 3.23
CA ARG A 52 -2.20 -4.88 3.57
C ARG A 52 -1.83 -4.62 5.02
N THR A 53 -2.35 -5.42 5.95
CA THR A 53 -2.00 -5.30 7.37
C THR A 53 -0.52 -5.59 7.62
N ARG A 54 0.04 -6.62 6.97
CA ARG A 54 1.48 -6.92 7.08
C ARG A 54 2.37 -5.84 6.48
N GLU A 55 2.00 -5.31 5.31
CA GLU A 55 2.70 -4.21 4.66
C GLU A 55 2.73 -2.98 5.56
N LEU A 56 1.57 -2.61 6.13
CA LEU A 56 1.47 -1.49 7.07
C LEU A 56 2.32 -1.70 8.33
N ALA A 57 2.32 -2.92 8.89
CA ALA A 57 3.17 -3.24 10.03
C ALA A 57 4.65 -3.13 9.69
N ALA A 58 5.08 -3.65 8.54
CA ALA A 58 6.46 -3.53 8.09
C ALA A 58 6.88 -2.06 7.90
N GLU A 59 6.02 -1.22 7.32
CA GLU A 59 6.29 0.21 7.14
C GLU A 59 6.46 0.94 8.48
N VAL A 60 5.57 0.67 9.43
CA VAL A 60 5.59 1.33 10.75
C VAL A 60 6.81 0.90 11.56
N VAL A 61 7.12 -0.40 11.61
CA VAL A 61 8.31 -0.92 12.30
C VAL A 61 9.61 -0.41 11.65
N ALA A 62 9.63 -0.17 10.34
CA ALA A 62 10.79 0.41 9.67
C ALA A 62 10.95 1.94 9.87
N THR A 63 9.96 2.61 10.46
CA THR A 63 9.94 4.07 10.55
C THR A 63 11.08 4.63 11.45
N PRO A 64 11.38 4.10 12.65
CA PRO A 64 12.45 4.62 13.50
C PRO A 64 13.81 4.76 12.78
N ALA A 65 14.20 3.77 11.96
CA ALA A 65 15.42 3.83 11.16
C ALA A 65 15.42 5.02 10.16
N ARG A 66 14.28 5.31 9.52
CA ARG A 66 14.14 6.45 8.61
C ARG A 66 14.20 7.79 9.36
N LEU A 67 13.63 7.85 10.55
CA LEU A 67 13.67 9.05 11.39
C LEU A 67 15.11 9.42 11.77
N ARG A 68 15.93 8.44 12.15
CA ARG A 68 17.35 8.66 12.46
C ARG A 68 18.10 9.28 11.27
N LEU A 69 17.84 8.79 10.06
CA LEU A 69 18.42 9.35 8.84
C LEU A 69 17.97 10.80 8.58
N LEU A 70 16.70 11.13 8.84
CA LEU A 70 16.21 12.50 8.69
C LEU A 70 16.83 13.43 9.75
N VAL A 71 16.91 12.98 11.00
CA VAL A 71 17.54 13.76 12.08
C VAL A 71 19.03 13.96 11.82
N SER A 72 19.76 12.96 11.33
CA SER A 72 21.18 13.11 10.96
C SER A 72 21.40 14.07 9.77
N GLN A 73 20.37 14.32 8.96
CA GLN A 73 20.37 15.33 7.90
C GLN A 73 19.94 16.73 8.40
N GLY A 74 19.71 16.90 9.71
CA GLY A 74 19.20 18.15 10.29
C GLY A 74 17.70 18.38 10.06
N LYS A 75 16.97 17.40 9.52
CA LYS A 75 15.54 17.51 9.18
C LYS A 75 14.63 17.10 10.33
N MET A 76 14.86 17.70 11.50
CA MET A 76 14.15 17.39 12.75
C MET A 76 12.63 17.56 12.64
N SER A 77 12.17 18.65 12.02
CA SER A 77 10.73 18.93 11.86
C SER A 77 10.05 17.89 10.96
N GLU A 78 10.69 17.53 9.85
CA GLU A 78 10.18 16.52 8.91
C GLU A 78 10.11 15.14 9.57
N ALA A 79 11.14 14.75 10.33
CA ALA A 79 11.14 13.51 11.10
C ALA A 79 9.97 13.47 12.09
N LYS A 80 9.71 14.54 12.85
CA LYS A 80 8.57 14.60 13.78
C LYS A 80 7.22 14.47 13.05
N GLN A 81 7.09 15.11 11.89
CA GLN A 81 5.89 14.98 11.06
C GLN A 81 5.68 13.55 10.57
N GLN A 82 6.75 12.90 10.08
CA GLN A 82 6.69 11.52 9.63
C GLN A 82 6.41 10.53 10.76
N TRP A 83 6.81 10.84 12.00
CA TRP A 83 6.56 9.97 13.15
C TRP A 83 5.14 10.05 13.71
N ALA A 84 4.46 11.19 13.54
CA ALA A 84 3.18 11.46 14.20
C ALA A 84 2.10 10.41 13.93
N MET A 85 1.94 9.96 12.69
CA MET A 85 0.92 8.97 12.33
C MET A 85 1.32 7.52 12.67
N PRO A 86 2.54 7.04 12.34
CA PRO A 86 3.02 5.72 12.77
C PRO A 86 2.95 5.52 14.28
N ARG A 87 3.38 6.51 15.07
CA ARG A 87 3.29 6.45 16.54
C ARG A 87 1.85 6.28 17.03
N ARG A 88 0.91 7.05 16.48
CA ARG A 88 -0.52 6.93 16.83
C ARG A 88 -1.08 5.55 16.49
N LEU A 89 -0.64 4.94 15.38
CA LEU A 89 -1.07 3.60 15.01
C LEU A 89 -0.54 2.54 15.99
N LEU A 90 0.73 2.64 16.39
CA LEU A 90 1.34 1.73 17.37
C LEU A 90 0.64 1.82 18.73
N VAL A 91 0.36 3.03 19.23
CA VAL A 91 -0.42 3.22 20.46
C VAL A 91 -1.80 2.57 20.34
N ALA A 92 -2.49 2.78 19.21
CA ALA A 92 -3.79 2.14 18.99
C ALA A 92 -3.71 0.60 18.87
N TRP A 93 -2.57 0.03 18.49
CA TRP A 93 -2.34 -1.42 18.50
C TRP A 93 -2.09 -1.93 19.90
N GLN A 94 -1.28 -1.22 20.68
CA GLN A 94 -1.04 -1.50 22.08
C GLN A 94 -2.34 -1.52 22.90
N ASP A 95 -3.17 -0.48 22.75
CA ASP A 95 -4.47 -0.37 23.43
C ASP A 95 -5.42 -1.55 23.10
N LYS A 96 -5.23 -2.15 21.92
CA LYS A 96 -6.01 -3.30 21.45
C LYS A 96 -5.36 -4.65 21.76
N GLY A 97 -4.20 -4.67 22.43
CA GLY A 97 -3.44 -5.89 22.71
C GLY A 97 -2.86 -6.57 21.46
N ILE A 98 -2.66 -5.82 20.38
CA ILE A 98 -2.10 -6.32 19.12
C ILE A 98 -0.57 -6.18 19.17
N GLY A 99 0.15 -7.24 18.81
CA GLY A 99 1.61 -7.20 18.65
C GLY A 99 2.43 -7.33 19.93
N GLY A 100 1.80 -7.28 21.11
CA GLY A 100 2.47 -7.57 22.38
C GLY A 100 3.56 -6.55 22.76
N PRO A 101 4.63 -6.96 23.47
CA PRO A 101 5.66 -6.04 23.97
C PRO A 101 6.44 -5.34 22.85
N ASP A 102 6.62 -6.00 21.70
CA ASP A 102 7.35 -5.48 20.54
C ASP A 102 6.79 -4.13 20.05
N VAL A 103 5.49 -3.88 20.21
CA VAL A 103 4.87 -2.60 19.83
C VAL A 103 5.40 -1.45 20.68
N GLN A 104 5.59 -1.67 21.98
CA GLN A 104 6.16 -0.64 22.87
C GLN A 104 7.62 -0.39 22.54
N GLU A 105 8.40 -1.44 22.25
CA GLU A 105 9.81 -1.30 21.85
C GLU A 105 9.97 -0.41 20.61
N VAL A 106 9.09 -0.55 19.61
CA VAL A 106 9.13 0.30 18.40
C VAL A 106 8.71 1.74 18.69
N ILE A 107 7.78 1.95 19.63
CA ILE A 107 7.40 3.31 20.08
C ILE A 107 8.61 3.96 20.75
N ASP A 108 9.24 3.27 21.70
CA ASP A 108 10.38 3.76 22.46
C ASP A 108 11.56 4.06 21.53
N GLU A 109 11.84 3.15 20.59
CA GLU A 109 12.89 3.31 19.58
C GLU A 109 12.67 4.58 18.75
N GLY A 110 11.43 4.84 18.32
CA GLY A 110 11.09 6.00 17.52
C GLY A 110 11.08 7.31 18.31
N ASP A 111 10.62 7.29 19.56
CA ASP A 111 10.59 8.46 20.44
C ASP A 111 12.03 8.88 20.84
N ALA A 112 12.90 7.90 21.12
CA ALA A 112 14.31 8.14 21.46
C ALA A 112 15.10 8.85 20.35
N VAL A 113 14.64 8.83 19.09
CA VAL A 113 15.26 9.59 18.00
C VAL A 113 15.22 11.11 18.24
N PHE A 114 14.26 11.58 19.02
CA PHE A 114 14.03 13.01 19.29
C PHE A 114 14.48 13.46 20.66
N GLU A 115 14.83 12.52 21.54
CA GLU A 115 15.39 12.85 22.84
C GLU A 115 16.86 13.25 22.64
N PRO A 116 17.28 14.43 23.10
CA PRO A 116 18.71 14.72 23.18
C PRO A 116 19.31 13.67 24.12
N GLU A 117 20.38 12.98 23.68
CA GLU A 117 21.18 12.13 24.57
C GLU A 117 21.33 12.87 25.89
N ALA A 118 20.72 12.35 26.96
CA ALA A 118 20.99 12.82 28.29
C ALA A 118 22.51 12.72 28.44
N THR A 119 23.14 13.90 28.45
CA THR A 119 24.58 14.10 28.51
C THR A 119 25.19 13.02 29.41
N ALA A 120 25.99 12.14 28.82
CA ALA A 120 26.96 11.36 29.54
C ALA A 120 27.75 12.35 30.40
N THR A 121 27.40 12.43 31.68
CA THR A 121 28.12 13.22 32.65
C THR A 121 29.40 12.45 32.92
N PRO A 122 30.59 12.99 32.58
CA PRO A 122 31.81 12.38 33.05
C PRO A 122 31.92 12.70 34.55
N GLY A 123 31.79 11.67 35.37
CA GLY A 123 32.08 11.70 36.81
C GLY A 123 33.26 10.80 37.11
#